data_AF-A0A952NK19-F1
#
_entry.id   AF-A0A952NK19-F1
#
_cell.length_a   1.000
_cell.length_b   1.000
_cell.length_c   1.000
_cell.angle_alpha   90.00
_cell.angle_beta   90.00
_cell.angle_gamma   90.00
#
_symmetry.space_group_name_H-M   'P 1'
#
loop_
_entity.id
_entity.type
_entity.pdbx_description
1 polymer ?
#
loop_
_entity_poly.entity_id
_entity_poly.type
_entity_poly.pdbx_seq_one_letter_code
_entity_poly.pdbx_strand_id
1 'polypeptide(L)'
;MKAKRNTPLTNSKEISEALGLSSPGDQSLVDLKAQISALATRAVKKSGLSLDDLVTVSGVPRSKVTAIRNGALAGISFEHFWRVLSATGSKVSFRLGKIPSRTKLNRGHE
;
A
#
# COMPACT_ATOMS: atom_id res chain seq x y z
N MET A 1 -16.93 -14.75 28.45
CA MET A 1 -16.54 -14.54 27.04
C MET A 1 -15.15 -13.92 27.02
N LYS A 2 -14.13 -14.58 26.45
CA LYS A 2 -12.75 -14.06 26.45
C LYS A 2 -12.60 -13.01 25.34
N ALA A 3 -12.09 -11.83 25.69
CA ALA A 3 -11.82 -10.76 24.74
C ALA A 3 -10.94 -11.27 23.58
N LYS A 4 -11.40 -11.04 22.35
CA LYS A 4 -10.69 -11.36 21.12
C LYS A 4 -9.42 -10.50 21.11
N ARG A 5 -8.26 -11.11 21.42
CA ARG A 5 -6.96 -10.43 21.37
C ARG A 5 -6.80 -9.86 19.97
N ASN A 6 -6.44 -8.58 19.86
CA ASN A 6 -6.08 -7.95 18.59
C ASN A 6 -4.79 -8.60 18.10
N THR A 7 -4.90 -9.71 17.38
CA THR A 7 -3.75 -10.32 16.72
C THR A 7 -3.25 -9.33 15.68
N PRO A 8 -1.97 -8.88 15.75
CA PRO A 8 -1.43 -8.04 14.71
C PRO A 8 -1.48 -8.81 13.40
N LEU A 9 -2.20 -8.27 12.41
CA LEU A 9 -2.21 -8.81 11.05
C LEU A 9 -0.89 -8.40 10.41
N THR A 10 -0.05 -9.38 10.09
CA THR A 10 1.37 -9.13 9.74
C THR A 10 1.65 -9.21 8.24
N ASN A 11 0.74 -9.80 7.47
CA ASN A 11 0.88 -9.95 6.04
C ASN A 11 -0.44 -9.67 5.30
N SER A 12 -0.32 -9.39 4.00
CA SER A 12 -1.42 -9.02 3.11
C SER A 12 -2.52 -10.07 3.01
N LYS A 13 -2.16 -11.36 3.12
CA LYS A 13 -3.10 -12.47 3.13
C LYS A 13 -3.99 -12.42 4.37
N GLU A 14 -3.40 -12.29 5.56
CA GLU A 14 -4.12 -12.12 6.82
C GLU A 14 -5.02 -10.87 6.81
N ILE A 15 -4.52 -9.75 6.24
CA ILE A 15 -5.29 -8.51 6.12
C ILE A 15 -6.48 -8.69 5.18
N SER A 16 -6.29 -9.36 4.06
CA SER A 16 -7.35 -9.57 3.06
C SER A 16 -8.42 -10.52 3.58
N GLU A 17 -8.01 -11.61 4.24
CA GLU A 17 -8.93 -12.54 4.92
C GLU A 17 -9.72 -11.83 6.02
N ALA A 18 -9.07 -11.00 6.85
CA ALA A 18 -9.72 -10.22 7.90
C ALA A 18 -10.71 -9.17 7.36
N LEU A 19 -10.48 -8.67 6.15
CA LEU A 19 -11.36 -7.71 5.47
C LEU A 19 -12.44 -8.37 4.61
N GLY A 20 -12.51 -9.71 4.56
CA GLY A 20 -13.46 -10.44 3.70
C GLY A 20 -13.15 -10.31 2.20
N LEU A 21 -11.93 -9.91 1.85
CA LEU A 21 -11.47 -9.74 0.48
C LEU A 21 -11.09 -11.12 -0.09
N SER A 22 -12.08 -11.81 -0.67
CA SER A 22 -11.91 -13.16 -1.21
C SER A 22 -11.40 -13.19 -2.64
N SER A 23 -11.32 -12.05 -3.33
CA SER A 23 -10.85 -12.00 -4.70
C SER A 23 -9.32 -11.87 -4.75
N PRO A 24 -8.63 -12.60 -5.65
CA PRO A 24 -7.18 -12.44 -5.86
C PRO A 24 -6.77 -11.00 -6.23
N GLY A 25 -7.68 -10.24 -6.85
CA GLY A 25 -7.46 -8.83 -7.19
C GLY A 25 -7.37 -7.93 -5.95
N ASP A 26 -8.27 -8.13 -4.98
CA ASP A 26 -8.29 -7.33 -3.75
C ASP A 26 -7.07 -7.61 -2.87
N GLN A 27 -6.66 -8.88 -2.78
CA GLN A 27 -5.40 -9.28 -2.13
C GLN A 27 -4.20 -8.58 -2.76
N SER A 28 -4.14 -8.56 -4.09
CA SER A 28 -3.06 -7.90 -4.83
C SER A 28 -3.03 -6.39 -4.59
N LEU A 29 -4.18 -5.74 -4.41
CA LEU A 29 -4.25 -4.31 -4.07
C LEU A 29 -3.76 -4.02 -2.65
N VAL A 30 -4.08 -4.87 -1.68
CA VAL A 30 -3.56 -4.77 -0.31
C VAL A 30 -2.04 -4.94 -0.31
N ASP A 31 -1.53 -5.95 -1.01
CA ASP A 31 -0.10 -6.19 -1.20
C ASP A 31 0.60 -4.99 -1.82
N LEU A 32 0.06 -4.48 -2.93
CA LEU A 32 0.63 -3.34 -3.63
C LEU A 32 0.68 -2.11 -2.74
N LYS A 33 -0.40 -1.82 -1.99
CA LYS A 33 -0.44 -0.70 -1.06
C LYS A 33 0.59 -0.84 0.05
N ALA A 34 0.74 -2.04 0.62
CA ALA A 34 1.74 -2.32 1.65
C ALA A 34 3.16 -2.08 1.11
N GLN A 35 3.48 -2.62 -0.07
CA GLN A 35 4.80 -2.46 -0.71
C GLN A 35 5.12 -0.98 -0.99
N ILE A 36 4.18 -0.25 -1.58
CA ILE A 36 4.39 1.16 -1.93
C ILE A 36 4.50 2.05 -0.70
N SER A 37 3.71 1.79 0.34
CA SER A 37 3.78 2.56 1.57
C SER A 37 5.14 2.37 2.27
N ALA A 38 5.68 1.16 2.26
CA ALA A 38 7.02 0.86 2.76
C ALA A 38 8.11 1.50 1.89
N LEU A 39 7.95 1.48 0.56
CA LEU A 39 8.90 2.10 -0.37
C LEU A 39 8.94 3.62 -0.20
N ALA A 40 7.78 4.28 -0.16
CA ALA A 40 7.66 5.72 0.07
C ALA A 40 8.29 6.13 1.40
N THR A 41 8.02 5.39 2.48
CA THR A 41 8.63 5.64 3.79
C THR A 41 10.16 5.60 3.74
N ARG A 42 10.74 4.58 3.08
CA ARG A 42 12.20 4.45 2.92
C ARG A 42 12.77 5.54 2.04
N ALA A 43 12.12 5.85 0.92
CA ALA A 43 12.58 6.87 -0.02
C ALA A 43 12.62 8.25 0.65
N VAL A 44 11.57 8.62 1.38
CA VAL A 44 11.54 9.87 2.16
C VAL A 44 12.70 9.93 3.15
N LYS A 45 12.91 8.88 3.95
CA LYS A 45 14.01 8.83 4.93
C LYS A 45 15.40 8.92 4.29
N LYS A 46 15.58 8.39 3.08
CA LYS A 46 16.86 8.38 2.36
C LYS A 46 17.09 9.60 1.47
N SER A 47 16.03 10.34 1.12
CA SER A 47 16.11 11.43 0.14
C SER A 47 16.94 12.62 0.61
N GLY A 48 17.16 12.79 1.91
CA GLY A 48 17.82 13.97 2.48
C GLY A 48 16.99 15.27 2.37
N LEU A 49 15.81 15.22 1.76
CA LEU A 49 14.92 16.37 1.58
C LEU A 49 14.27 16.80 2.90
N SER A 50 14.02 18.10 3.04
CA SER A 50 13.22 18.60 4.16
C SER A 50 11.75 18.22 3.98
N LEU A 51 10.99 18.29 5.08
CA LEU A 51 9.54 18.09 5.01
C LEU A 51 8.86 19.15 4.15
N ASP A 52 9.37 20.38 4.16
CA ASP A 52 8.84 21.50 3.37
C ASP A 52 9.09 21.30 1.86
N ASP A 53 10.27 20.82 1.48
CA ASP A 53 10.57 20.48 0.08
C ASP A 53 9.67 19.36 -0.43
N LEU A 54 9.51 18.30 0.38
CA LEU A 54 8.64 17.18 0.03
C LEU A 54 7.19 17.63 -0.14
N VAL A 55 6.66 18.48 0.75
CA VAL A 55 5.30 19.02 0.63
C VAL A 55 5.16 19.85 -0.65
N THR A 56 6.14 20.71 -0.92
CA THR A 56 6.14 21.61 -2.09
C THR A 56 6.16 20.83 -3.40
N VAL A 57 7.06 19.84 -3.52
CA VAL A 57 7.22 19.06 -4.75
C VAL A 57 6.11 18.02 -4.93
N SER A 58 5.67 17.37 -3.85
CA SER A 58 4.64 16.32 -3.93
C SER A 58 3.21 16.86 -4.00
N GLY A 59 2.97 18.11 -3.56
CA GLY A 59 1.62 18.66 -3.42
C GLY A 59 0.75 17.92 -2.40
N VAL A 60 1.38 17.13 -1.50
CA VAL A 60 0.70 16.37 -0.45
C VAL A 60 0.67 17.17 0.84
N PRO A 61 -0.46 17.20 1.59
CA PRO A 61 -0.53 17.92 2.86
C PRO A 61 0.57 17.51 3.84
N ARG A 62 1.16 18.48 4.55
CA ARG A 62 2.26 18.27 5.50
C ARG A 62 1.98 17.14 6.50
N SER A 63 0.76 17.07 7.04
CA SER A 63 0.37 16.02 7.98
C SER A 63 0.54 14.61 7.39
N LYS A 64 0.21 14.42 6.10
CA LYS A 64 0.35 13.15 5.39
C LYS A 64 1.82 12.84 5.08
N VAL A 65 2.61 13.83 4.66
CA VAL A 65 4.06 13.65 4.42
C VAL A 65 4.78 13.26 5.72
N THR A 66 4.47 13.93 6.82
CA THR A 66 5.00 13.59 8.16
C THR A 66 4.58 12.19 8.57
N ALA A 67 3.32 11.82 8.38
CA ALA A 67 2.82 10.49 8.68
C ALA A 67 3.54 9.40 7.85
N ILE A 68 3.78 9.64 6.55
CA ILE A 68 4.58 8.75 5.70
C ILE A 68 6.01 8.62 6.22
N ARG A 69 6.68 9.74 6.54
CA ARG A 69 8.04 9.73 7.09
C ARG A 69 8.14 8.91 8.37
N ASN A 70 7.12 8.99 9.22
CA ASN A 70 7.08 8.32 10.52
C ASN A 70 6.54 6.87 10.44
N GLY A 71 6.03 6.43 9.30
CA GLY A 71 5.43 5.09 9.14
C GLY A 71 4.00 4.97 9.69
N ALA A 72 3.32 6.10 9.97
CA ALA A 72 1.92 6.14 10.35
C ALA A 72 1.02 6.14 9.09
N LEU A 73 0.92 4.99 8.43
CA LEU A 73 0.39 4.87 7.07
C LEU A 73 -1.14 4.70 6.99
N ALA A 74 -1.80 4.57 8.15
CA ALA A 74 -3.25 4.41 8.25
C ALA A 74 -4.00 5.63 7.68
N GLY A 75 -5.03 5.39 6.87
CA GLY A 75 -5.85 6.46 6.28
C GLY A 75 -5.11 7.32 5.24
N ILE A 76 -3.98 6.88 4.72
CA ILE A 76 -3.30 7.50 3.57
C ILE A 76 -3.73 6.78 2.30
N SER A 77 -4.11 7.56 1.28
CA SER A 77 -4.49 7.00 -0.02
C SER A 77 -3.26 6.54 -0.79
N PHE A 78 -3.47 5.59 -1.70
CA PHE A 78 -2.41 5.07 -2.56
C PHE A 78 -1.72 6.17 -3.39
N GLU A 79 -2.51 7.12 -3.91
CA GLU A 79 -2.00 8.26 -4.67
C GLU A 79 -1.01 9.13 -3.89
N HIS A 80 -1.26 9.38 -2.60
CA HIS A 80 -0.36 10.20 -1.78
C HIS A 80 1.02 9.54 -1.63
N PHE A 81 1.08 8.20 -1.52
CA PHE A 81 2.36 7.50 -1.51
C PHE A 81 3.11 7.68 -2.83
N TRP A 82 2.40 7.63 -3.96
CA TRP A 82 3.00 7.86 -5.27
C TRP A 82 3.59 9.24 -5.43
N ARG A 83 2.82 10.28 -5.11
CA ARG A 83 3.29 11.67 -5.22
C ARG A 83 4.54 11.92 -4.38
N VAL A 84 4.54 11.42 -3.15
CA VAL A 84 5.70 11.54 -2.25
C VAL A 84 6.89 10.73 -2.77
N LEU A 85 6.67 9.51 -3.25
CA LEU A 85 7.72 8.69 -3.82
C LEU A 85 8.34 9.36 -5.07
N SER A 86 7.54 9.91 -5.96
CA SER A 86 8.00 10.67 -7.13
C SER A 86 8.77 11.92 -6.75
N ALA A 87 8.34 12.65 -5.71
CA ALA A 87 9.03 13.84 -5.21
C ALA A 87 10.44 13.55 -4.68
N THR A 88 10.71 12.33 -4.21
CA THR A 88 12.06 11.92 -3.78
C THR A 88 13.02 11.66 -4.95
N GLY A 89 12.55 11.73 -6.20
CA GLY A 89 13.34 11.38 -7.39
C GLY A 89 13.53 9.86 -7.57
N SER A 90 12.79 9.04 -6.82
CA SER A 90 12.87 7.59 -6.93
C SER A 90 12.32 7.11 -8.28
N LYS A 91 13.13 6.35 -9.03
CA LYS A 91 12.68 5.67 -10.24
C LYS A 91 11.98 4.36 -9.87
N VAL A 92 10.72 4.21 -10.25
CA VAL A 92 9.98 2.96 -10.05
C VAL A 92 9.76 2.28 -11.39
N SER A 93 10.09 0.99 -11.44
CA SER A 93 9.79 0.13 -12.58
C SER A 93 8.73 -0.89 -12.17
N PHE A 94 7.86 -1.23 -13.12
CA PHE A 94 6.83 -2.25 -12.92
C PHE A 94 7.03 -3.38 -13.90
N ARG A 95 6.69 -4.59 -13.45
CA ARG A 95 6.52 -5.75 -14.31
C ARG A 95 5.06 -6.13 -14.28
N LEU A 96 4.43 -6.15 -15.44
CA LEU A 96 3.06 -6.63 -15.59
C LEU A 96 3.06 -8.16 -15.55
N GLY A 97 2.46 -8.73 -14.51
CA GLY A 97 2.18 -10.15 -14.44
C GLY A 97 0.93 -10.50 -15.26
N LYS A 98 0.86 -11.73 -15.79
CA LYS A 98 -0.37 -12.24 -16.41
C LYS A 98 -1.47 -12.32 -15.35
N ILE A 99 -2.61 -11.70 -15.62
CA ILE A 99 -3.82 -11.86 -14.82
C ILE A 99 -4.30 -13.31 -15.00
N PRO A 100 -4.51 -14.10 -13.94
CA PRO A 100 -5.05 -15.45 -14.08
C PRO A 100 -6.44 -15.36 -14.73
N SER A 101 -6.59 -15.97 -15.91
CA SER A 101 -7.84 -15.98 -16.65
C SER A 101 -8.96 -16.56 -15.80
N ARG A 102 -10.10 -15.87 -15.78
CA ARG A 102 -11.30 -16.17 -14.99
C ARG A 102 -12.06 -17.42 -15.49
N THR A 103 -11.37 -18.47 -15.91
CA THR A 103 -11.92 -19.52 -16.78
C THR A 103 -12.01 -20.91 -16.15
N LYS A 104 -12.27 -21.04 -14.84
CA LYS A 104 -12.84 -22.27 -14.24
C LYS A 104 -13.62 -21.97 -12.96
N LEU A 105 -14.78 -21.31 -13.10
CA LEU A 105 -15.84 -21.42 -12.10
C LEU A 105 -17.15 -21.68 -12.87
N ASN A 106 -17.76 -22.82 -12.55
CA ASN A 106 -19.05 -23.33 -13.03
C ASN A 106 -19.08 -24.07 -14.38
N ARG A 107 -18.81 -25.38 -14.33
CA ARG A 107 -19.72 -26.40 -14.88
C ARG A 107 -19.71 -27.62 -13.96
N GLY A 108 -20.53 -27.56 -12.93
CA GLY A 108 -20.97 -28.71 -12.16
C GLY A 108 -22.42 -28.42 -11.83
N HIS A 109 -23.31 -28.86 -12.71
CA HIS A 109 -24.76 -29.11 -12.53
C HIS A 109 -25.30 -29.38 -13.93
N GLU A 110 -25.21 -30.62 -14.38
CA GLU A 110 -26.31 -31.43 -14.94
C GLU A 110 -25.98 -32.91 -14.66
#